data_AF-A0A6B0VG71-F1
#
_entry.id   AF-A0A6B0VG71-F1
#
_cell.length_a   1.000
_cell.length_b   1.000
_cell.length_c   1.000
_cell.angle_alpha   90.00
_cell.angle_beta   90.00
_cell.angle_gamma   90.00
#
_symmetry.space_group_name_H-M   'P 1'
#
loop_
_entity.id
_entity.type
_entity.pdbx_description
1 polymer ?
#
loop_
_entity_poly.entity_id
_entity_poly.type
_entity_poly.pdbx_seq_one_letter_code
_entity_poly.pdbx_strand_id
1 'polypeptide(L)' 'MSESVWDRLCAYEFVVKILSILVFTLGVLTLFSFPYLERGSAEYVIASYNLLVITIFIAIIGLFRYKCG' A
#
# COMPACT_ATOMS: atom_id res chain seq x y z
N MET A 1 18.07 8.47 26.87
CA MET A 1 17.88 7.47 25.82
C MET A 1 17.16 8.18 24.69
N SER A 2 17.80 8.39 23.53
CA SER A 2 17.12 9.03 22.39
C SER A 2 16.11 8.03 21.82
N GLU A 3 14.82 8.37 21.86
CA GLU A 3 13.81 7.60 21.11
C GLU A 3 14.27 7.45 19.66
N SER A 4 14.25 6.21 19.17
CA SER A 4 14.49 5.98 17.74
C SER A 4 13.26 6.41 16.95
N VAL A 5 13.46 6.75 15.68
CA VAL A 5 12.35 7.06 14.76
C VAL A 5 11.35 5.89 14.69
N TRP A 6 11.84 4.66 14.82
CA TRP A 6 11.00 3.46 14.83
C TRP A 6 10.10 3.36 16.04
N ASP A 7 10.55 3.77 17.24
CA ASP A 7 9.73 3.73 18.45
C ASP A 7 8.48 4.61 18.31
N ARG A 8 8.66 5.80 17.73
CA ARG A 8 7.55 6.72 17.44
C ARG A 8 6.62 6.18 16.36
N LEU A 9 7.17 5.57 15.33
CA LEU A 9 6.40 4.97 14.24
C LEU A 9 5.59 3.75 14.70
N CYS A 10 6.15 2.92 15.58
CA CYS A 10 5.46 1.77 16.16
C CYS A 10 4.31 2.19 17.10
N ALA A 11 4.37 3.36 17.73
CA ALA A 11 3.22 3.90 18.48
C ALA A 11 1.99 4.16 17.59
N TYR A 12 2.18 4.34 16.27
CA TYR A 12 1.10 4.51 15.29
C TYR A 12 0.67 3.19 14.61
N GLU A 13 0.96 2.02 15.21
CA GLU A 13 0.63 0.70 14.65
C GLU A 13 -0.84 0.59 14.19
N PHE A 14 -1.77 1.20 14.94
CA PHE A 14 -3.20 1.22 14.58
C PHE A 14 -3.46 1.90 13.23
N VAL A 15 -2.80 3.03 12.95
CA VAL A 15 -2.93 3.75 11.67
C VAL A 15 -2.39 2.90 10.52
N VAL A 16 -1.27 2.22 10.75
CA VAL A 16 -0.67 1.31 9.76
C VAL A 16 -1.60 0.14 9.47
N LYS A 17 -2.33 -0.39 10.46
CA LYS A 17 -3.35 -1.44 10.25
C LYS A 17 -4.50 -0.96 9.36
N ILE A 18 -5.04 0.23 9.62
CA ILE A 18 -6.10 0.81 8.77
C ILE A 18 -5.58 1.04 7.35
N LEU A 19 -4.39 1.64 7.22
CA LEU A 19 -3.76 1.86 5.92
C LEU A 19 -3.55 0.55 5.16
N SER A 20 -3.20 -0.54 5.87
CA SER A 20 -3.05 -1.86 5.28
C SER A 20 -4.34 -2.37 4.65
N ILE A 21 -5.47 -2.23 5.34
CA ILE A 21 -6.78 -2.63 4.82
C ILE A 21 -7.10 -1.81 3.56
N LEU A 22 -6.93 -0.48 3.63
CA LEU A 22 -7.24 0.41 2.52
C LEU A 22 -6.40 0.09 1.27
N VAL A 23 -5.08 -0.04 1.43
CA VAL A 23 -4.16 -0.35 0.32
C VAL A 23 -4.49 -1.70 -0.30
N PHE A 24 -4.82 -2.71 0.52
CA PHE A 24 -5.17 -4.04 0.03
C PHE A 24 -6.49 -4.01 -0.74
N THR A 25 -7.51 -3.33 -0.22
CA THR A 25 -8.80 -3.16 -0.92
C THR A 25 -8.62 -2.45 -2.26
N LEU A 26 -7.86 -1.34 -2.30
CA LEU A 26 -7.56 -0.63 -3.55
C LEU A 26 -6.80 -1.52 -4.54
N GLY A 27 -5.83 -2.30 -4.06
CA GLY A 27 -5.06 -3.24 -4.87
C GLY A 27 -5.95 -4.28 -5.53
N VAL A 28 -6.82 -4.91 -4.74
CA VAL A 28 -7.78 -5.91 -5.22
C VAL A 28 -8.73 -5.30 -6.25
N LEU A 29 -9.32 -4.13 -5.97
CA LEU A 29 -10.21 -3.45 -6.91
C LEU A 29 -9.51 -3.10 -8.23
N THR A 30 -8.27 -2.61 -8.16
CA THR A 30 -7.48 -2.27 -9.35
C THR A 30 -7.19 -3.52 -10.18
N LEU A 31 -6.80 -4.63 -9.55
CA LEU A 31 -6.55 -5.90 -10.24
C LEU A 31 -7.83 -6.47 -10.88
N PHE A 32 -8.97 -6.40 -10.20
CA PHE A 32 -10.25 -6.83 -10.77
C PHE A 32 -10.70 -5.95 -11.92
N SER A 33 -10.38 -4.64 -11.91
CA SER A 33 -10.72 -3.74 -13.01
C SER A 33 -9.85 -3.95 -14.26
N PHE A 34 -8.64 -4.49 -14.10
CA PHE A 34 -7.62 -4.55 -15.14
C PHE A 34 -8.06 -5.27 -16.44
N PRO A 35 -8.79 -6.40 -16.39
CA PRO A 35 -9.28 -7.07 -17.60
C PRO A 35 -10.30 -6.27 -18.41
N TYR A 36 -10.94 -5.28 -17.78
CA TYR A 36 -11.97 -4.44 -18.41
C TYR A 36 -11.41 -3.16 -19.04
N LEU A 37 -10.09 -2.93 -18.92
CA LEU A 37 -9.44 -1.74 -19.46
C LEU A 37 -8.89 -2.00 -20.86
N GLU A 38 -9.18 -1.09 -21.78
CA GLU A 38 -8.62 -1.14 -23.13
C GLU A 38 -7.12 -0.83 -23.12
N ARG A 39 -6.32 -1.69 -23.73
CA ARG A 39 -4.86 -1.47 -23.82
C ARG A 39 -4.57 -0.21 -24.63
N GLY A 40 -3.72 0.66 -24.09
CA GLY A 40 -3.35 1.93 -24.72
C GLY A 40 -4.28 3.09 -24.35
N SER A 41 -5.36 2.85 -23.59
CA SER A 41 -6.18 3.91 -23.02
C SER A 41 -5.47 4.59 -21.84
N ALA A 42 -5.92 5.81 -21.50
CA ALA A 42 -5.40 6.54 -20.35
C ALA A 42 -5.70 5.79 -19.03
N GLU A 43 -6.86 5.14 -18.93
CA GLU A 43 -7.27 4.36 -17.76
C GLU A 43 -6.34 3.17 -17.53
N TYR A 44 -5.91 2.47 -18.59
CA TYR A 44 -4.94 1.37 -18.48
C TYR A 44 -3.61 1.83 -17.89
N VAL A 45 -3.12 2.99 -18.33
CA VAL A 45 -1.88 3.59 -17.81
C VAL A 45 -2.05 4.00 -16.34
N ILE A 46 -3.16 4.64 -15.99
CA ILE A 46 -3.47 5.03 -14.61
C ILE A 46 -3.56 3.81 -13.69
N ALA A 47 -4.27 2.76 -14.11
CA ALA A 47 -4.37 1.52 -13.34
C ALA A 47 -2.99 0.87 -13.14
N SER A 48 -2.13 0.88 -14.16
CA SER A 48 -0.76 0.35 -14.05
C SER A 48 0.07 1.13 -13.01
N TYR A 49 -0.03 2.46 -13.00
CA TYR A 49 0.63 3.28 -11.99
C TYR A 49 0.05 3.05 -10.59
N ASN A 50 -1.27 2.89 -10.48
CA ASN A 50 -1.91 2.57 -9.20
C ASN A 50 -1.40 1.25 -8.64
N LEU A 51 -1.26 0.20 -9.47
CA LEU A 51 -0.68 -1.07 -9.02
C LEU A 51 0.75 -0.89 -8.50
N LEU A 52 1.59 -0.10 -9.18
CA LEU A 52 2.95 0.20 -8.71
C LEU A 52 2.95 0.89 -7.33
N VAL A 53 2.11 1.92 -7.17
CA VAL A 53 1.96 2.64 -5.89
C VAL A 53 1.50 1.69 -4.79
N ILE A 54 0.49 0.86 -5.06
CA ILE A 54 -0.01 -0.16 -4.13
C ILE A 54 1.09 -1.13 -3.72
N THR A 55 1.91 -1.62 -4.67
CA THR A 55 3.05 -2.51 -4.37
C THR A 55 4.05 -1.84 -3.41
N ILE A 56 4.37 -0.56 -3.61
CA ILE A 56 5.26 0.19 -2.72
C ILE A 56 4.67 0.28 -1.31
N PHE A 57 3.38 0.60 -1.20
CA PHE A 57 2.71 0.67 0.10
C PHE A 57 2.69 -0.69 0.81
N ILE A 58 2.44 -1.79 0.11
CA ILE A 58 2.51 -3.14 0.68
C ILE A 58 3.91 -3.44 1.23
N ALA A 59 4.98 -3.05 0.50
CA ALA A 59 6.35 -3.23 0.98
C ALA A 59 6.63 -2.40 2.26
N ILE A 60 6.17 -1.15 2.31
CA ILE A 60 6.29 -0.29 3.51
C ILE A 60 5.54 -0.91 4.69
N ILE A 61 4.31 -1.36 4.48
CA ILE A 61 3.51 -2.05 5.51
C ILE A 61 4.26 -3.29 6.01
N GLY A 62 4.82 -4.10 5.10
CA GLY A 62 5.62 -5.27 5.45
C GLY A 62 6.83 -4.92 6.32
N LEU A 63 7.55 -3.84 5.98
CA LEU A 63 8.67 -3.34 6.76
C LEU A 63 8.25 -2.89 8.16
N PHE A 64 7.12 -2.18 8.27
CA PHE A 64 6.56 -1.78 9.57
C PHE A 64 6.19 -2.99 10.41
N ARG A 65 5.54 -4.00 9.84
CA ARG A 65 5.20 -5.24 10.55
C ARG A 65 6.43 -5.99 11.03
N TYR A 66 7.50 -6.03 10.23
CA TYR A 66 8.76 -6.65 10.63
C TYR A 66 9.46 -5.92 11.78
N LYS A 67 9.30 -4.60 11.89
CA LYS A 67 9.94 -3.79 12.92
C LYS A 67 9.12 -3.63 14.20
N CYS A 68 7.79 -3.62 14.12
CA CYS A 68 6.89 -3.28 15.22
C CYS A 68 6.03 -4.45 15.74
N GLY A 69 6.01 -5.59 15.04
CA GLY A 69 5.25 -6.79 15.43
C GLY A 69 6.17 -7.90 15.91
#